data_AF-V3ZZF2-F1
#
_entry.id   AF-V3ZZF2-F1
#
_cell.length_a   1.000
_cell.length_b   1.000
_cell.length_c   1.000
_cell.angle_alpha   90.00
_cell.angle_beta   90.00
_cell.angle_gamma   90.00
#
_symmetry.space_group_name_H-M   'P 1'
#
loop_
_entity.id
_entity.type
_entity.pdbx_description
1 polymer ?
#
loop_
_entity_poly.entity_id
_entity_poly.type
_entity_poly.pdbx_seq_one_letter_code
_entity_poly.pdbx_strand_id
1 'polypeptide(L)'
;MKMMMSSMESCIVLICMLCCFIEAAEYTFDDSVGLGRQFDGIGGLSGGGATSKLLVNYPEEQRNQILDYLFKPNFGASLHILKVEIGGDAQSTDGTEASHMHNSWEENYERGYEWWLMVEAKKRNPNIKLYGLPWGFPGWIGAGTRSPYTNPTQTATYIIKWIQGAKEYYNLTIDYIGIWNERPYDVNYIVILRNMLDTAGLNHVRIVASDSGWGIATDILKNATLSSSVDYIGCHYPGTNSDQYSVQTGKQLWASEDYSTFNDNVGGGCWARILNQNYVNGYMTSTISWNLIASYYNNLPFYRDGLMTAVEPWSGNYIIESPIWLAAHTTQFTEIGWKYLRHGAGVGKLDDGGSYVALISPDNKDLTIIIETFSHDHSLCIRPALPKYTVKDQQVTINLKGNFANIKELQVWYSKPSYDNSTSTFFIQQKPLMVENGEATLTVHVDEIYTLTTLKTGSKGDYPASPSSQPFPLPYSDDFESYNWHQEPNNLAQQTGSYEVFNANDSTHGQIIRQLVLDQPVYWCGAEKLNRSLSVIGDPEWSDIYIEAETHIGDVNNTDGVFIAARIRNGGCQTFEADGIFFFVYPASNKIVLSRDLGTF
;
A
#
# COMPACT_ATOMS: atom_id res chain seq x y z
N MET A 1 97.13 5.23 -11.91
CA MET A 1 96.01 5.89 -12.61
C MET A 1 94.71 5.36 -12.00
N LYS A 2 93.99 6.24 -11.26
CA LYS A 2 92.59 6.12 -10.75
C LYS A 2 92.22 4.87 -9.92
N MET A 3 92.10 4.95 -8.59
CA MET A 3 90.88 5.28 -7.81
C MET A 3 89.58 4.67 -8.36
N MET A 4 88.97 3.74 -7.63
CA MET A 4 87.71 3.99 -6.90
C MET A 4 87.25 2.78 -6.07
N MET A 5 86.81 3.10 -4.85
CA MET A 5 86.17 2.24 -3.85
C MET A 5 84.77 1.79 -4.30
N SER A 6 84.34 0.58 -3.93
CA SER A 6 82.90 0.23 -3.91
C SER A 6 82.46 -0.01 -2.46
N SER A 7 81.61 0.89 -1.95
CA SER A 7 80.92 0.75 -0.68
C SER A 7 79.66 -0.08 -0.84
N MET A 8 79.45 -1.02 0.09
CA MET A 8 78.17 -1.71 0.31
C MET A 8 77.14 -0.71 0.86
N GLU A 9 76.00 -0.58 0.20
CA GLU A 9 74.80 0.03 0.78
C GLU A 9 73.77 -1.06 1.08
N SER A 10 73.46 -1.21 2.36
CA SER A 10 72.37 -2.04 2.87
C SER A 10 71.06 -1.25 2.76
N CYS A 11 70.17 -1.63 1.85
CA CYS A 11 68.79 -1.16 1.84
C CYS A 11 67.98 -1.91 2.90
N ILE A 12 67.68 -1.26 4.02
CA ILE A 12 66.61 -1.65 4.93
C ILE A 12 65.30 -1.15 4.32
N VAL A 13 64.48 -2.06 3.80
CA VAL A 13 63.11 -1.77 3.37
C VAL A 13 62.23 -1.79 4.63
N LEU A 14 61.84 -0.60 5.10
CA LEU A 14 60.84 -0.43 6.15
C LEU A 14 59.45 -0.62 5.51
N ILE A 15 58.83 -1.78 5.69
CA ILE A 15 57.43 -2.01 5.31
C ILE A 15 56.56 -1.31 6.36
N CYS A 16 56.13 -0.09 6.07
CA CYS A 16 55.01 0.54 6.77
C CYS A 16 53.72 -0.17 6.35
N MET A 17 53.22 -1.11 7.16
CA MET A 17 51.80 -1.44 7.16
C MET A 17 51.04 -0.19 7.61
N LEU A 18 50.50 0.57 6.65
CA LEU A 18 49.38 1.45 6.95
C LEU A 18 48.18 0.53 7.24
N CYS A 19 47.97 0.24 8.52
CA CYS A 19 46.64 -0.13 8.98
C CYS A 19 45.76 1.12 8.78
N CYS A 20 44.97 1.15 7.70
CA CYS A 20 43.83 2.05 7.63
C CYS A 20 42.88 1.64 8.74
N PHE A 21 42.99 2.30 9.90
CA PHE A 21 41.92 2.29 10.88
C PHE A 21 40.74 2.98 10.21
N ILE A 22 39.68 2.22 9.91
CA ILE A 22 38.37 2.80 9.63
C ILE A 22 37.97 3.43 10.96
N GLU A 23 37.97 4.76 11.02
CA GLU A 23 37.53 5.50 12.20
C GLU A 23 36.01 5.30 12.30
N ALA A 24 35.55 4.72 13.41
CA ALA A 24 34.13 4.44 13.60
C ALA A 24 33.38 5.76 13.80
N ALA A 25 32.36 6.01 12.97
CA ALA A 25 31.50 7.16 13.16
C ALA A 25 30.60 6.94 14.39
N GLU A 26 30.54 7.95 15.27
CA GLU A 26 29.76 7.90 16.50
C GLU A 26 28.35 8.50 16.29
N TYR A 27 27.33 7.73 16.64
CA TYR A 27 25.93 8.13 16.57
C TYR A 27 25.31 8.09 17.97
N THR A 28 24.89 9.26 18.44
CA THR A 28 24.29 9.42 19.78
C THR A 28 22.78 9.19 19.74
N PHE A 29 22.28 8.40 20.68
CA PHE A 29 20.86 8.12 20.93
C PHE A 29 20.52 8.64 22.33
N ASP A 30 19.85 9.78 22.41
CA ASP A 30 19.67 10.54 23.66
C ASP A 30 18.28 11.17 23.73
N ASP A 31 17.49 10.79 24.72
CA ASP A 31 16.16 11.34 24.98
C ASP A 31 16.20 12.61 25.86
N SER A 32 17.33 12.91 26.52
CA SER A 32 17.45 14.04 27.44
C SER A 32 17.44 15.41 26.72
N VAL A 33 17.73 15.43 25.42
CA VAL A 33 17.68 16.63 24.56
C VAL A 33 16.30 16.89 23.94
N GLY A 34 15.30 16.12 24.37
CA GLY A 34 13.93 16.13 23.87
C GLY A 34 13.67 15.10 22.79
N LEU A 35 12.39 14.85 22.52
CA LEU A 35 11.93 13.89 21.53
C LEU A 35 11.51 14.57 20.22
N GLY A 36 11.46 13.78 19.15
CA GLY A 36 10.88 14.14 17.86
C GLY A 36 9.36 13.98 17.84
N ARG A 37 8.81 13.77 16.64
CA ARG A 37 7.37 13.60 16.44
C ARG A 37 6.91 12.22 16.90
N GLN A 38 5.62 12.13 17.20
CA GLN A 38 4.96 10.84 17.40
C GLN A 38 4.93 10.06 16.09
N PHE A 39 5.26 8.77 16.14
CA PHE A 39 5.09 7.81 15.07
C PHE A 39 3.64 7.37 14.96
N ASP A 40 3.12 7.39 13.73
CA ASP A 40 1.71 7.17 13.44
C ASP A 40 1.45 5.82 12.73
N GLY A 41 2.49 5.05 12.42
CA GLY A 41 2.36 3.67 11.94
C GLY A 41 2.82 3.44 10.50
N ILE A 42 3.02 2.18 10.13
CA ILE A 42 3.25 1.75 8.75
C ILE A 42 2.02 1.00 8.26
N GLY A 43 1.62 1.22 7.01
CA GLY A 43 0.41 0.63 6.46
C GLY A 43 0.53 0.04 5.06
N GLY A 44 -0.54 -0.61 4.64
CA GLY A 44 -0.78 -1.06 3.26
C GLY A 44 -2.17 -0.65 2.79
N LEU A 45 -2.30 -0.40 1.49
CA LEU A 45 -3.50 0.09 0.83
C LEU A 45 -4.15 -1.03 0.00
N SER A 46 -5.38 -1.40 0.32
CA SER A 46 -6.23 -2.26 -0.52
C SER A 46 -7.18 -1.39 -1.33
N GLY A 47 -7.15 -1.54 -2.66
CA GLY A 47 -7.93 -0.72 -3.59
C GLY A 47 -7.07 0.28 -4.35
N GLY A 48 -7.72 1.29 -4.94
CA GLY A 48 -7.11 2.13 -5.94
C GLY A 48 -6.43 1.38 -7.08
N GLY A 49 -6.92 0.26 -7.62
CA GLY A 49 -8.28 -0.29 -7.59
C GLY A 49 -8.24 -1.80 -7.77
N ALA A 50 -9.14 -2.54 -7.14
CA ALA A 50 -9.25 -3.98 -7.28
C ALA A 50 -8.01 -4.81 -6.95
N THR A 51 -7.10 -4.27 -6.13
CA THR A 51 -5.80 -4.89 -5.85
C THR A 51 -5.91 -6.17 -5.02
N SER A 52 -7.02 -6.33 -4.29
CA SER A 52 -7.31 -7.52 -3.46
C SER A 52 -8.33 -8.48 -4.10
N LYS A 53 -8.68 -8.26 -5.38
CA LYS A 53 -9.77 -8.96 -6.07
C LYS A 53 -9.66 -10.48 -6.04
N LEU A 54 -8.47 -11.02 -6.32
CA LEU A 54 -8.23 -12.47 -6.39
C LEU A 54 -7.92 -13.10 -5.03
N LEU A 55 -7.84 -12.32 -3.95
CA LEU A 55 -7.54 -12.84 -2.60
C LEU A 55 -8.76 -13.56 -2.01
N VAL A 56 -9.96 -13.06 -2.25
CA VAL A 56 -11.16 -13.48 -1.52
C VAL A 56 -11.54 -14.93 -1.76
N ASN A 57 -11.20 -15.51 -2.91
CA ASN A 57 -11.53 -16.88 -3.26
C ASN A 57 -10.35 -17.86 -3.15
N TYR A 58 -9.25 -17.45 -2.50
CA TYR A 58 -8.22 -18.42 -2.09
C TYR A 58 -8.83 -19.50 -1.19
N PRO A 59 -8.32 -20.74 -1.26
CA PRO A 59 -8.70 -21.76 -0.30
C PRO A 59 -8.40 -21.27 1.12
N GLU A 60 -9.29 -21.62 2.06
CA GLU A 60 -9.33 -20.99 3.38
C GLU A 60 -8.00 -21.04 4.14
N GLU A 61 -7.26 -22.14 4.03
CA GLU A 61 -5.96 -22.30 4.67
C GLU A 61 -4.96 -21.26 4.15
N GLN A 62 -4.74 -21.21 2.84
CA GLN A 62 -3.79 -20.28 2.21
C GLN A 62 -4.23 -18.84 2.41
N ARG A 63 -5.54 -18.55 2.29
CA ARG A 63 -6.10 -17.22 2.56
C ARG A 63 -5.79 -16.76 3.99
N ASN A 64 -5.95 -17.63 4.98
CA ASN A 64 -5.63 -17.31 6.37
C ASN A 64 -4.14 -17.10 6.60
N GLN A 65 -3.27 -17.88 5.94
CA GLN A 65 -1.81 -17.74 6.01
C GLN A 65 -1.37 -16.38 5.44
N ILE A 66 -1.90 -15.99 4.28
CA ILE A 66 -1.64 -14.68 3.65
C ILE A 66 -2.02 -13.54 4.61
N LEU A 67 -3.24 -13.58 5.16
CA LEU A 67 -3.72 -12.57 6.11
C LEU A 67 -2.89 -12.53 7.41
N ASP A 68 -2.36 -13.67 7.86
CA ASP A 68 -1.42 -13.73 8.99
C ASP A 68 -0.10 -13.02 8.65
N TYR A 69 0.48 -13.23 7.45
CA TYR A 69 1.67 -12.51 7.01
C TYR A 69 1.47 -10.99 6.94
N LEU A 70 0.28 -10.52 6.57
CA LEU A 70 -0.02 -9.09 6.48
C LEU A 70 -0.29 -8.46 7.85
N PHE A 71 -1.15 -9.07 8.68
CA PHE A 71 -1.77 -8.38 9.82
C PHE A 71 -1.45 -8.95 11.19
N LYS A 72 -1.03 -10.21 11.29
CA LYS A 72 -0.80 -10.83 12.61
C LYS A 72 0.39 -10.16 13.30
N PRO A 73 0.24 -9.65 14.53
CA PRO A 73 1.35 -9.07 15.27
C PRO A 73 2.47 -10.08 15.50
N ASN A 74 3.73 -9.63 15.44
CA ASN A 74 4.92 -10.46 15.64
C ASN A 74 4.94 -11.70 14.74
N PHE A 75 4.62 -11.55 13.46
CA PHE A 75 4.58 -12.67 12.51
C PHE A 75 5.25 -12.32 11.17
N GLY A 76 4.58 -11.53 10.33
CA GLY A 76 5.11 -11.04 9.06
C GLY A 76 5.27 -9.53 9.09
N ALA A 77 4.61 -8.85 8.15
CA ALA A 77 4.59 -7.39 8.01
C ALA A 77 3.90 -6.70 9.19
N SER A 78 3.00 -7.40 9.91
CA SER A 78 2.39 -6.92 11.16
C SER A 78 1.88 -5.48 11.10
N LEU A 79 1.19 -5.12 10.02
CA LEU A 79 0.87 -3.73 9.67
C LEU A 79 0.05 -3.00 10.77
N HIS A 80 0.32 -1.70 10.90
CA HIS A 80 -0.34 -0.83 11.88
C HIS A 80 -1.57 -0.13 11.31
N ILE A 81 -1.60 0.10 10.00
CA ILE A 81 -2.68 0.78 9.28
C ILE A 81 -3.11 -0.09 8.09
N LEU A 82 -4.42 -0.26 7.93
CA LEU A 82 -5.03 -0.71 6.69
C LEU A 82 -5.81 0.46 6.09
N LYS A 83 -5.37 0.93 4.92
CA LYS A 83 -6.09 1.91 4.10
C LYS A 83 -6.91 1.13 3.06
N VAL A 84 -8.18 1.48 2.88
CA VAL A 84 -9.07 0.85 1.91
C VAL A 84 -9.70 1.90 0.99
N GLU A 85 -9.95 1.51 -0.25
CA GLU A 85 -10.81 2.29 -1.14
C GLU A 85 -12.26 2.30 -0.63
N ILE A 86 -12.88 3.48 -0.68
CA ILE A 86 -14.34 3.60 -0.62
C ILE A 86 -14.83 3.46 -2.05
N GLY A 87 -15.27 2.26 -2.41
CA GLY A 87 -15.71 1.92 -3.76
C GLY A 87 -16.70 2.94 -4.33
N GLY A 88 -16.49 3.33 -5.58
CA GLY A 88 -17.20 4.43 -6.22
C GLY A 88 -17.80 4.06 -7.58
N ASP A 89 -17.87 2.76 -7.90
CA ASP A 89 -18.31 2.22 -9.19
C ASP A 89 -17.46 2.64 -10.39
N ALA A 90 -16.27 3.17 -10.10
CA ALA A 90 -15.33 3.69 -11.06
C ALA A 90 -14.04 2.87 -11.05
N GLN A 91 -13.39 2.82 -12.20
CA GLN A 91 -12.06 2.30 -12.39
C GLN A 91 -11.06 3.18 -11.65
N SER A 92 -10.28 2.55 -10.78
CA SER A 92 -9.36 3.24 -9.87
C SER A 92 -7.92 2.75 -9.94
N THR A 93 -7.57 1.75 -10.77
CA THR A 93 -6.28 1.50 -11.46
C THR A 93 -6.30 0.15 -12.19
N ASP A 94 -6.62 -0.94 -11.48
CA ASP A 94 -6.62 -2.32 -12.00
C ASP A 94 -8.04 -2.94 -12.11
N GLY A 95 -9.05 -2.22 -11.63
CA GLY A 95 -10.45 -2.62 -11.68
C GLY A 95 -11.35 -1.57 -11.04
N THR A 96 -12.66 -1.80 -11.11
CA THR A 96 -13.64 -1.02 -10.37
C THR A 96 -13.93 -1.66 -9.01
N GLU A 97 -14.26 -0.83 -8.02
CA GLU A 97 -14.78 -1.30 -6.73
C GLU A 97 -16.21 -0.81 -6.50
N ALA A 98 -17.06 -1.73 -6.05
CA ALA A 98 -18.49 -1.50 -5.88
C ALA A 98 -18.78 -0.48 -4.76
N SER A 99 -19.65 0.49 -5.05
CA SER A 99 -20.11 1.46 -4.07
C SER A 99 -21.15 0.88 -3.13
N HIS A 100 -21.15 1.33 -1.87
CA HIS A 100 -22.26 1.07 -0.94
C HIS A 100 -23.57 1.77 -1.35
N MET A 101 -23.52 2.67 -2.35
CA MET A 101 -24.69 3.36 -2.92
C MET A 101 -24.51 3.59 -4.43
N HIS A 102 -24.75 2.58 -5.27
CA HIS A 102 -24.83 2.74 -6.72
C HIS A 102 -25.81 3.84 -7.13
N ASN A 103 -26.92 3.98 -6.39
CA ASN A 103 -27.96 4.96 -6.65
C ASN A 103 -28.35 5.72 -5.38
N SER A 104 -28.98 6.89 -5.54
CA SER A 104 -29.37 7.75 -4.41
C SER A 104 -30.44 7.17 -3.49
N TRP A 105 -31.15 6.14 -3.94
CA TRP A 105 -32.31 5.53 -3.27
C TRP A 105 -32.00 4.18 -2.61
N GLU A 106 -30.74 3.74 -2.58
CA GLU A 106 -30.35 2.44 -2.02
C GLU A 106 -29.05 2.52 -1.24
N GLU A 107 -28.88 1.60 -0.29
CA GLU A 107 -27.67 1.39 0.49
C GLU A 107 -27.46 -0.11 0.65
N ASN A 108 -26.23 -0.58 0.38
CA ASN A 108 -25.84 -1.96 0.65
C ASN A 108 -24.38 -2.00 1.13
N TYR A 109 -24.20 -2.47 2.35
CA TYR A 109 -22.89 -2.53 3.01
C TYR A 109 -22.22 -3.89 2.88
N GLU A 110 -22.75 -4.81 2.08
CA GLU A 110 -22.23 -6.18 1.87
C GLU A 110 -21.43 -6.33 0.57
N ARG A 111 -21.32 -5.25 -0.22
CA ARG A 111 -20.66 -5.25 -1.53
C ARG A 111 -19.14 -5.23 -1.44
N GLY A 112 -18.51 -5.85 -2.44
CA GLY A 112 -17.05 -5.90 -2.55
C GLY A 112 -16.41 -6.71 -1.43
N TYR A 113 -15.12 -6.46 -1.17
CA TYR A 113 -14.31 -7.26 -0.25
C TYR A 113 -13.61 -6.46 0.85
N GLU A 114 -13.68 -5.14 0.80
CA GLU A 114 -12.98 -4.29 1.78
C GLU A 114 -13.57 -4.41 3.19
N TRP A 115 -14.89 -4.63 3.31
CA TRP A 115 -15.53 -4.94 4.60
C TRP A 115 -14.95 -6.21 5.23
N TRP A 116 -14.88 -7.28 4.44
CA TRP A 116 -14.29 -8.55 4.87
C TRP A 116 -12.82 -8.39 5.24
N LEU A 117 -12.05 -7.68 4.43
CA LEU A 117 -10.62 -7.49 4.67
C LEU A 117 -10.37 -6.70 5.97
N MET A 118 -11.13 -5.64 6.23
CA MET A 118 -11.06 -4.88 7.48
C MET A 118 -11.43 -5.73 8.70
N VAL A 119 -12.45 -6.60 8.59
CA VAL A 119 -12.83 -7.54 9.65
C VAL A 119 -11.70 -8.54 9.92
N GLU A 120 -11.12 -9.14 8.88
CA GLU A 120 -10.02 -10.10 9.01
C GLU A 120 -8.74 -9.47 9.57
N ALA A 121 -8.46 -8.21 9.22
CA ALA A 121 -7.36 -7.44 9.79
C ALA A 121 -7.59 -7.16 11.28
N LYS A 122 -8.77 -6.68 11.67
CA LYS A 122 -9.14 -6.43 13.09
C LYS A 122 -9.17 -7.69 13.93
N LYS A 123 -9.54 -8.83 13.36
CA LYS A 123 -9.52 -10.14 14.03
C LYS A 123 -8.10 -10.55 14.44
N ARG A 124 -7.10 -10.23 13.62
CA ARG A 124 -5.68 -10.53 13.88
C ARG A 124 -5.00 -9.47 14.74
N ASN A 125 -5.27 -8.20 14.44
CA ASN A 125 -4.77 -7.05 15.15
C ASN A 125 -5.92 -6.10 15.52
N PRO A 126 -6.52 -6.24 16.72
CA PRO A 126 -7.60 -5.35 17.16
C PRO A 126 -7.21 -3.86 17.20
N ASN A 127 -5.91 -3.57 17.30
CA ASN A 127 -5.35 -2.22 17.37
C ASN A 127 -5.03 -1.62 16.00
N ILE A 128 -5.14 -2.38 14.90
CA ILE A 128 -4.89 -1.87 13.54
C ILE A 128 -5.80 -0.66 13.27
N LYS A 129 -5.27 0.38 12.66
CA LYS A 129 -6.04 1.57 12.30
C LYS A 129 -6.65 1.42 10.92
N LEU A 130 -7.88 1.89 10.77
CA LEU A 130 -8.62 1.81 9.50
C LEU A 130 -8.75 3.19 8.87
N TYR A 131 -8.45 3.27 7.58
CA TYR A 131 -8.47 4.51 6.79
C TYR A 131 -9.26 4.30 5.50
N GLY A 132 -10.39 5.01 5.32
CA GLY A 132 -11.12 5.05 4.05
C GLY A 132 -10.73 6.24 3.16
N LEU A 133 -10.65 6.05 1.84
CA LEU A 133 -10.47 7.12 0.85
C LEU A 133 -11.23 6.79 -0.45
N PRO A 134 -12.01 7.73 -1.03
CA PRO A 134 -12.62 7.52 -2.34
C PRO A 134 -11.67 7.87 -3.50
N TRP A 135 -11.64 7.03 -4.54
CA TRP A 135 -11.02 7.34 -5.84
C TRP A 135 -12.03 7.91 -6.83
N GLY A 136 -13.23 7.31 -6.88
CA GLY A 136 -14.36 7.78 -7.66
C GLY A 136 -15.63 7.88 -6.82
N PHE A 137 -16.70 8.35 -7.44
CA PHE A 137 -18.02 8.39 -6.82
C PHE A 137 -19.09 7.94 -7.82
N PRO A 138 -20.21 7.33 -7.36
CA PRO A 138 -21.35 7.01 -8.21
C PRO A 138 -21.87 8.24 -8.96
N GLY A 139 -22.42 8.04 -10.17
CA GLY A 139 -22.78 9.14 -11.07
C GLY A 139 -23.76 10.17 -10.48
N TRP A 140 -24.68 9.70 -9.63
CA TRP A 140 -25.69 10.54 -8.96
C TRP A 140 -25.08 11.55 -7.97
N ILE A 141 -23.87 11.30 -7.45
CA ILE A 141 -23.12 12.26 -6.60
C ILE A 141 -22.67 13.47 -7.41
N GLY A 142 -22.30 13.26 -8.68
CA GLY A 142 -21.85 14.32 -9.57
C GLY A 142 -22.95 15.28 -10.00
N ALA A 143 -24.23 14.93 -9.80
CA ALA A 143 -25.39 15.73 -10.22
C ALA A 143 -25.31 16.17 -11.70
N GLY A 144 -24.92 15.25 -12.59
CA GLY A 144 -24.71 15.52 -14.02
C GLY A 144 -23.37 16.20 -14.36
N THR A 145 -22.47 16.35 -13.38
CA THR A 145 -21.13 16.91 -13.53
C THR A 145 -20.04 15.88 -13.23
N ARG A 146 -18.79 16.24 -13.53
CA ARG A 146 -17.58 15.44 -13.22
C ARG A 146 -16.97 15.76 -11.85
N SER A 147 -17.69 16.50 -11.00
CA SER A 147 -17.19 16.96 -9.70
C SER A 147 -18.06 16.42 -8.56
N PRO A 148 -17.46 15.81 -7.53
CA PRO A 148 -18.19 15.44 -6.32
C PRO A 148 -18.49 16.65 -5.44
N TYR A 149 -18.05 17.87 -5.80
CA TYR A 149 -18.25 19.07 -4.99
C TYR A 149 -19.38 19.96 -5.50
N THR A 150 -20.13 19.55 -6.52
CA THR A 150 -21.35 20.27 -6.95
C THR A 150 -22.35 20.38 -5.80
N ASN A 151 -22.45 19.34 -4.96
CA ASN A 151 -23.19 19.36 -3.72
C ASN A 151 -22.35 18.75 -2.58
N PRO A 152 -21.51 19.53 -1.89
CA PRO A 152 -20.57 19.00 -0.91
C PRO A 152 -21.26 18.32 0.28
N THR A 153 -22.46 18.76 0.66
CA THR A 153 -23.26 18.13 1.72
C THR A 153 -23.73 16.74 1.31
N GLN A 154 -24.13 16.54 0.05
CA GLN A 154 -24.52 15.23 -0.47
C GLN A 154 -23.34 14.26 -0.45
N THR A 155 -22.16 14.71 -0.91
CA THR A 155 -20.93 13.91 -0.89
C THR A 155 -20.50 13.59 0.54
N ALA A 156 -20.55 14.56 1.46
CA ALA A 156 -20.24 14.30 2.86
C ALA A 156 -21.25 13.33 3.51
N THR A 157 -22.53 13.39 3.13
CA THR A 157 -23.55 12.42 3.56
C THR A 157 -23.22 11.01 3.08
N TYR A 158 -22.82 10.86 1.81
CA TYR A 158 -22.39 9.57 1.24
C TYR A 158 -21.23 8.95 2.02
N ILE A 159 -20.22 9.77 2.36
CA ILE A 159 -19.06 9.33 3.15
C ILE A 159 -19.45 8.97 4.59
N ILE A 160 -20.30 9.76 5.24
CA ILE A 160 -20.75 9.46 6.62
C ILE A 160 -21.55 8.16 6.67
N LYS A 161 -22.39 7.89 5.66
CA LYS A 161 -23.12 6.62 5.54
C LYS A 161 -22.16 5.44 5.46
N TRP A 162 -21.08 5.53 4.67
CA TRP A 162 -20.04 4.49 4.64
C TRP A 162 -19.43 4.22 6.02
N ILE A 163 -19.06 5.28 6.76
CA ILE A 163 -18.48 5.16 8.10
C ILE A 163 -19.48 4.54 9.09
N GLN A 164 -20.75 4.96 9.03
CA GLN A 164 -21.81 4.45 9.90
C GLN A 164 -22.13 2.98 9.57
N GLY A 165 -22.18 2.61 8.29
CA GLY A 165 -22.35 1.24 7.84
C GLY A 165 -21.22 0.31 8.31
N ALA A 166 -19.97 0.77 8.25
CA ALA A 166 -18.83 0.06 8.82
C ALA A 166 -19.07 -0.32 10.30
N LYS A 167 -19.61 0.63 11.07
CA LYS A 167 -19.88 0.44 12.49
C LYS A 167 -21.11 -0.44 12.75
N GLU A 168 -22.20 -0.20 12.03
CA GLU A 168 -23.47 -0.88 12.25
C GLU A 168 -23.43 -2.35 11.85
N TYR A 169 -22.88 -2.66 10.67
CA TYR A 169 -22.91 -4.01 10.11
C TYR A 169 -21.71 -4.87 10.51
N TYR A 170 -20.56 -4.26 10.79
CA TYR A 170 -19.30 -4.97 11.04
C TYR A 170 -18.63 -4.63 12.37
N ASN A 171 -19.22 -3.72 13.16
CA ASN A 171 -18.61 -3.19 14.38
C ASN A 171 -17.21 -2.59 14.17
N LEU A 172 -16.92 -2.11 12.96
CA LEU A 172 -15.65 -1.47 12.63
C LEU A 172 -15.66 -0.01 13.04
N THR A 173 -14.57 0.45 13.66
CA THR A 173 -14.33 1.87 13.92
C THR A 173 -13.35 2.38 12.88
N ILE A 174 -13.78 3.30 12.03
CA ILE A 174 -12.93 3.98 11.06
C ILE A 174 -12.16 5.08 11.79
N ASP A 175 -10.84 5.07 11.70
CA ASP A 175 -9.97 6.03 12.39
C ASP A 175 -9.70 7.26 11.52
N TYR A 176 -9.56 7.06 10.20
CA TYR A 176 -9.18 8.11 9.25
C TYR A 176 -10.10 8.15 8.03
N ILE A 177 -10.34 9.35 7.51
CA ILE A 177 -11.06 9.59 6.26
C ILE A 177 -10.32 10.58 5.38
N GLY A 178 -10.20 10.24 4.09
CA GLY A 178 -9.54 11.06 3.07
C GLY A 178 -10.54 11.93 2.29
N ILE A 179 -10.04 12.66 1.28
CA ILE A 179 -10.83 13.63 0.52
C ILE A 179 -11.24 13.10 -0.86
N TRP A 180 -10.30 13.05 -1.79
CA TRP A 180 -10.49 12.49 -3.14
C TRP A 180 -9.13 12.18 -3.74
N ASN A 181 -8.85 10.89 -3.94
CA ASN A 181 -7.50 10.41 -4.24
C ASN A 181 -6.86 11.09 -5.47
N GLU A 182 -5.71 11.75 -5.29
CA GLU A 182 -4.94 12.42 -6.34
C GLU A 182 -5.77 13.37 -7.23
N ARG A 183 -6.83 13.95 -6.66
CA ARG A 183 -7.69 14.92 -7.35
C ARG A 183 -7.71 16.25 -6.60
N PRO A 184 -8.16 17.34 -7.25
CA PRO A 184 -8.31 18.62 -6.56
C PRO A 184 -9.20 18.45 -5.33
N TYR A 185 -8.80 19.04 -4.21
CA TYR A 185 -9.65 19.15 -3.02
C TYR A 185 -10.51 20.41 -3.09
N ASP A 186 -11.61 20.43 -2.32
CA ASP A 186 -12.42 21.63 -2.10
C ASP A 186 -12.43 22.00 -0.60
N VAL A 187 -11.99 23.21 -0.29
CA VAL A 187 -11.88 23.70 1.10
C VAL A 187 -13.23 23.72 1.80
N ASN A 188 -14.30 24.08 1.09
CA ASN A 188 -15.63 24.15 1.66
C ASN A 188 -16.17 22.73 1.97
N TYR A 189 -15.93 21.77 1.08
CA TYR A 189 -16.22 20.35 1.33
C TYR A 189 -15.51 19.83 2.58
N ILE A 190 -14.21 20.09 2.75
CA ILE A 190 -13.45 19.62 3.93
C ILE A 190 -14.07 20.16 5.23
N VAL A 191 -14.43 21.44 5.26
CA VAL A 191 -15.08 22.07 6.42
C VAL A 191 -16.47 21.49 6.66
N ILE A 192 -17.25 21.25 5.61
CA ILE A 192 -18.58 20.61 5.70
C ILE A 192 -18.44 19.18 6.25
N LEU A 193 -17.50 18.40 5.72
CA LEU A 193 -17.25 17.03 6.16
C LEU A 193 -16.91 16.99 7.66
N ARG A 194 -16.00 17.84 8.14
CA ARG A 194 -15.67 17.93 9.56
C ARG A 194 -16.91 18.23 10.42
N ASN A 195 -17.67 19.26 10.06
CA ASN A 195 -18.87 19.66 10.79
C ASN A 195 -19.92 18.54 10.83
N MET A 196 -20.10 17.83 9.72
CA MET A 196 -21.08 16.74 9.63
C MET A 196 -20.63 15.49 10.41
N LEU A 197 -19.33 15.16 10.39
CA LEU A 197 -18.78 14.11 11.25
C LEU A 197 -19.03 14.42 12.72
N ASP A 198 -18.74 15.66 13.16
CA ASP A 198 -18.93 16.06 14.56
C ASP A 198 -20.41 16.02 14.97
N THR A 199 -21.30 16.50 14.09
CA THR A 199 -22.76 16.47 14.30
C THR A 199 -23.29 15.04 14.38
N ALA A 200 -22.69 14.11 13.62
CA ALA A 200 -23.03 12.69 13.65
C ALA A 200 -22.40 11.92 14.83
N GLY A 201 -21.66 12.59 15.73
CA GLY A 201 -20.95 11.95 16.84
C GLY A 201 -19.67 11.21 16.44
N LEU A 202 -19.15 11.47 15.24
CA LEU A 202 -17.93 10.89 14.65
C LEU A 202 -16.72 11.83 14.82
N ASN A 203 -16.68 12.59 15.92
CA ASN A 203 -15.59 13.51 16.25
C ASN A 203 -14.22 12.82 16.46
N HIS A 204 -14.21 11.50 16.63
CA HIS A 204 -12.99 10.69 16.73
C HIS A 204 -12.34 10.42 15.37
N VAL A 205 -13.12 10.44 14.28
CA VAL A 205 -12.62 10.20 12.91
C VAL A 205 -11.77 11.38 12.48
N ARG A 206 -10.53 11.11 12.06
CA ARG A 206 -9.55 12.13 11.70
C ARG A 206 -9.53 12.36 10.19
N ILE A 207 -9.42 13.61 9.77
CA ILE A 207 -9.33 13.96 8.35
C ILE A 207 -7.85 14.02 7.95
N VAL A 208 -7.50 13.18 6.96
CA VAL A 208 -6.22 13.22 6.26
C VAL A 208 -6.46 13.94 4.94
N ALA A 209 -5.69 14.99 4.65
CA ALA A 209 -5.88 15.75 3.41
C ALA A 209 -4.55 16.12 2.75
N SER A 210 -4.45 16.15 1.43
CA SER A 210 -5.51 15.86 0.45
C SER A 210 -5.33 14.53 -0.29
N ASP A 211 -4.37 13.67 0.12
CA ASP A 211 -3.98 12.46 -0.64
C ASP A 211 -3.54 12.83 -2.06
N SER A 212 -2.64 13.81 -2.14
CA SER A 212 -2.10 14.33 -3.40
C SER A 212 -0.71 14.94 -3.12
N GLY A 213 -0.45 16.19 -3.51
CA GLY A 213 0.77 16.93 -3.15
C GLY A 213 0.65 17.73 -1.85
N TRP A 214 1.73 18.41 -1.48
CA TRP A 214 1.83 19.27 -0.29
C TRP A 214 1.01 20.58 -0.34
N GLY A 215 0.35 20.89 -1.47
CA GLY A 215 -0.25 22.21 -1.74
C GLY A 215 -1.23 22.72 -0.69
N ILE A 216 -1.99 21.82 -0.05
CA ILE A 216 -2.98 22.14 1.00
C ILE A 216 -2.36 22.82 2.22
N ALA A 217 -1.06 22.60 2.48
CA ALA A 217 -0.35 23.22 3.60
C ALA A 217 -0.46 24.75 3.56
N THR A 218 -0.39 25.35 2.37
CA THR A 218 -0.49 26.81 2.21
C THR A 218 -1.88 27.35 2.52
N ASP A 219 -2.94 26.59 2.24
CA ASP A 219 -4.30 26.97 2.57
C ASP A 219 -4.59 26.80 4.06
N ILE A 220 -4.05 25.74 4.69
CA ILE A 220 -4.10 25.51 6.14
C ILE A 220 -3.49 26.70 6.89
N LEU A 221 -2.33 27.20 6.46
CA LEU A 221 -1.68 28.36 7.09
C LEU A 221 -2.50 29.65 6.97
N LYS A 222 -3.33 29.78 5.93
CA LYS A 222 -4.14 30.98 5.66
C LYS A 222 -5.55 30.92 6.24
N ASN A 223 -6.05 29.73 6.55
CA ASN A 223 -7.44 29.52 6.94
C ASN A 223 -7.53 28.70 8.23
N ALA A 224 -7.83 29.39 9.34
CA ALA A 224 -7.95 28.77 10.67
C ALA A 224 -9.04 27.70 10.74
N THR A 225 -10.16 27.88 10.03
CA THR A 225 -11.27 26.90 9.99
C THR A 225 -10.85 25.63 9.24
N LEU A 226 -10.13 25.76 8.12
CA LEU A 226 -9.55 24.61 7.43
C LEU A 226 -8.50 23.93 8.32
N SER A 227 -7.62 24.71 8.95
CA SER A 227 -6.60 24.19 9.87
C SER A 227 -7.19 23.40 11.02
N SER A 228 -8.33 23.81 11.59
CA SER A 228 -9.01 23.02 12.64
C SER A 228 -9.73 21.78 12.08
N SER A 229 -10.04 21.76 10.79
CA SER A 229 -10.77 20.65 10.15
C SER A 229 -9.85 19.51 9.70
N VAL A 230 -8.58 19.81 9.40
CA VAL A 230 -7.58 18.82 8.95
C VAL A 230 -6.68 18.39 10.10
N ASP A 231 -6.61 17.08 10.35
CA ASP A 231 -5.77 16.51 11.41
C ASP A 231 -4.36 16.18 10.89
N TYR A 232 -4.27 15.63 9.67
CA TYR A 232 -3.02 15.16 9.04
C TYR A 232 -2.89 15.67 7.60
N ILE A 233 -1.65 15.94 7.16
CA ILE A 233 -1.37 16.21 5.75
C ILE A 233 -0.82 14.94 5.09
N GLY A 234 -1.60 14.35 4.18
CA GLY A 234 -1.23 13.15 3.41
C GLY A 234 -0.72 13.53 2.03
N CYS A 235 0.50 13.09 1.71
CA CYS A 235 1.14 13.30 0.40
C CYS A 235 1.50 11.95 -0.25
N HIS A 236 1.41 11.92 -1.57
CA HIS A 236 1.71 10.75 -2.41
C HIS A 236 3.10 10.86 -3.04
N TYR A 237 3.85 9.76 -3.00
CA TYR A 237 5.19 9.63 -3.61
C TYR A 237 6.12 10.83 -3.33
N PRO A 238 6.30 11.25 -2.06
CA PRO A 238 6.98 12.51 -1.71
C PRO A 238 8.49 12.50 -2.00
N GLY A 239 9.06 11.36 -2.40
CA GLY A 239 10.50 11.22 -2.60
C GLY A 239 11.27 11.52 -1.33
N THR A 240 10.73 11.11 -0.18
CA THR A 240 11.24 11.37 1.18
C THR A 240 11.18 12.81 1.68
N ASN A 241 10.74 13.77 0.88
CA ASN A 241 10.82 15.20 1.24
C ASN A 241 9.44 15.81 1.49
N SER A 242 9.38 16.68 2.51
CA SER A 242 8.25 17.59 2.75
C SER A 242 8.66 19.03 2.44
N ASP A 243 7.73 19.88 2.00
CA ASP A 243 8.02 21.30 1.82
C ASP A 243 8.01 22.10 3.16
N GLN A 244 8.58 23.30 3.12
CA GLN A 244 8.68 24.17 4.29
C GLN A 244 7.32 24.55 4.88
N TYR A 245 6.29 24.71 4.04
CA TYR A 245 4.97 25.14 4.49
C TYR A 245 4.26 24.02 5.25
N SER A 246 4.42 22.77 4.79
CA SER A 246 3.94 21.56 5.45
C SER A 246 4.52 21.45 6.85
N VAL A 247 5.82 21.65 7.01
CA VAL A 247 6.47 21.65 8.33
C VAL A 247 5.95 22.80 9.21
N GLN A 248 5.79 24.01 8.65
CA GLN A 248 5.28 25.19 9.38
C GLN A 248 3.86 25.02 9.90
N THR A 249 3.03 24.18 9.27
CA THR A 249 1.65 23.92 9.75
C THR A 249 1.62 23.29 11.15
N GLY A 250 2.69 22.61 11.56
CA GLY A 250 2.73 21.82 12.79
C GLY A 250 1.86 20.56 12.75
N LYS A 251 1.22 20.25 11.62
CA LYS A 251 0.46 19.02 11.41
C LYS A 251 1.40 17.82 11.28
N GLN A 252 0.86 16.64 11.60
CA GLN A 252 1.52 15.40 11.23
C GLN A 252 1.51 15.25 9.71
N LEU A 253 2.63 14.78 9.17
CA LEU A 253 2.86 14.65 7.73
C LEU A 253 3.00 13.17 7.42
N TRP A 254 2.27 12.68 6.42
CA TRP A 254 2.30 11.27 6.05
C TRP A 254 2.68 11.12 4.58
N ALA A 255 3.46 10.09 4.27
CA ALA A 255 3.44 9.49 2.95
C ALA A 255 2.20 8.59 2.89
N SER A 256 1.03 9.18 2.58
CA SER A 256 -0.26 8.48 2.64
C SER A 256 -0.48 7.52 1.46
N GLU A 257 0.43 7.56 0.48
CA GLU A 257 0.65 6.57 -0.56
C GLU A 257 2.12 6.64 -1.01
N ASP A 258 2.82 5.51 -1.01
CA ASP A 258 4.21 5.37 -1.45
C ASP A 258 4.45 3.94 -1.95
N TYR A 259 5.70 3.56 -2.21
CA TYR A 259 6.10 2.24 -2.74
C TYR A 259 5.76 2.05 -4.23
N SER A 260 4.60 1.47 -4.58
CA SER A 260 4.16 1.22 -5.96
C SER A 260 5.24 0.60 -6.85
N THR A 261 6.03 -0.31 -6.30
CA THR A 261 7.20 -0.86 -7.00
C THR A 261 7.15 -2.37 -6.98
N PHE A 262 7.63 -2.98 -8.06
CA PHE A 262 7.66 -4.42 -8.22
C PHE A 262 8.33 -5.08 -7.02
N ASN A 263 7.69 -6.10 -6.46
CA ASN A 263 8.01 -6.62 -5.13
C ASN A 263 9.18 -7.59 -5.04
N ASP A 264 10.17 -7.43 -5.92
CA ASP A 264 11.44 -8.13 -5.83
C ASP A 264 12.34 -7.53 -4.74
N ASN A 265 13.63 -7.91 -4.74
CA ASN A 265 14.59 -7.38 -3.77
C ASN A 265 14.89 -5.89 -3.97
N VAL A 266 14.76 -5.34 -5.19
CA VAL A 266 14.92 -3.90 -5.46
C VAL A 266 13.73 -3.13 -4.89
N GLY A 267 12.51 -3.63 -5.09
CA GLY A 267 11.31 -3.10 -4.44
C GLY A 267 11.43 -3.16 -2.92
N GLY A 268 11.91 -4.28 -2.38
CA GLY A 268 12.24 -4.40 -0.97
C GLY A 268 13.20 -3.31 -0.48
N GLY A 269 14.33 -3.11 -1.17
CA GLY A 269 15.29 -2.06 -0.84
C GLY A 269 14.68 -0.66 -0.91
N CYS A 270 13.82 -0.38 -1.91
CA CYS A 270 13.04 0.85 -1.97
C CYS A 270 12.20 1.04 -0.71
N TRP A 271 11.44 0.01 -0.31
CA TRP A 271 10.56 0.05 0.86
C TRP A 271 11.33 0.30 2.16
N ALA A 272 12.38 -0.47 2.42
CA ALA A 272 13.22 -0.30 3.61
C ALA A 272 13.84 1.11 3.70
N ARG A 273 14.34 1.61 2.57
CA ARG A 273 14.94 2.95 2.49
C ARG A 273 13.91 4.03 2.82
N ILE A 274 12.74 4.03 2.17
CA ILE A 274 11.76 5.10 2.37
C ILE A 274 11.10 5.06 3.75
N LEU A 275 10.95 3.87 4.37
CA LEU A 275 10.44 3.74 5.74
C LEU A 275 11.26 4.54 6.76
N ASN A 276 12.60 4.50 6.65
CA ASN A 276 13.45 5.37 7.47
C ASN A 276 13.45 6.81 6.94
N GLN A 277 13.71 6.96 5.65
CA GLN A 277 14.09 8.26 5.09
C GLN A 277 12.92 9.24 4.98
N ASN A 278 11.68 8.76 4.92
CA ASN A 278 10.49 9.62 4.97
C ASN A 278 10.46 10.45 6.27
N TYR A 279 10.84 9.89 7.41
CA TYR A 279 10.96 10.64 8.66
C TYR A 279 12.27 11.46 8.72
N VAL A 280 13.39 10.86 8.33
CA VAL A 280 14.71 11.53 8.39
C VAL A 280 14.73 12.82 7.57
N ASN A 281 14.21 12.78 6.35
CA ASN A 281 14.27 13.89 5.39
C ASN A 281 13.03 14.80 5.46
N GLY A 282 11.83 14.20 5.58
CA GLY A 282 10.55 14.89 5.40
C GLY A 282 9.68 14.98 6.65
N TYR A 283 10.19 14.59 7.83
CA TYR A 283 9.42 14.56 9.08
C TYR A 283 8.11 13.77 9.00
N MET A 284 8.01 12.83 8.06
CA MET A 284 6.79 12.06 7.85
C MET A 284 6.69 10.91 8.86
N THR A 285 5.57 10.84 9.57
CA THR A 285 5.38 9.96 10.73
C THR A 285 4.61 8.69 10.43
N SER A 286 4.12 8.56 9.20
CA SER A 286 3.51 7.34 8.65
C SER A 286 3.89 7.21 7.17
N THR A 287 3.98 5.96 6.71
CA THR A 287 4.17 5.60 5.30
C THR A 287 3.26 4.42 4.97
N ILE A 288 2.48 4.53 3.91
CA ILE A 288 1.47 3.54 3.50
C ILE A 288 1.81 3.04 2.09
N SER A 289 2.03 1.74 1.95
CA SER A 289 2.31 1.08 0.66
C SER A 289 1.06 1.04 -0.22
N TRP A 290 1.12 1.62 -1.42
CA TRP A 290 0.29 1.15 -2.52
C TRP A 290 1.05 0.06 -3.27
N ASN A 291 0.59 -1.20 -3.31
CA ASN A 291 -0.59 -1.74 -2.63
C ASN A 291 -0.24 -2.73 -1.49
N LEU A 292 -1.26 -3.15 -0.75
CA LEU A 292 -1.17 -4.10 0.36
C LEU A 292 -0.65 -5.46 -0.14
N ILE A 293 -1.24 -5.95 -1.23
CA ILE A 293 -0.99 -7.26 -1.79
C ILE A 293 -1.33 -7.23 -3.28
N ALA A 294 -0.49 -7.85 -4.09
CA ALA A 294 -0.79 -8.08 -5.49
C ALA A 294 -1.70 -9.30 -5.64
N SER A 295 -3.02 -9.07 -5.69
CA SER A 295 -4.05 -10.09 -5.96
C SER A 295 -4.93 -9.68 -7.14
N TYR A 296 -4.28 -9.37 -8.27
CA TYR A 296 -4.89 -8.98 -9.54
C TYR A 296 -4.09 -9.56 -10.71
N TYR A 297 -4.71 -9.64 -11.88
CA TYR A 297 -4.13 -10.28 -13.07
C TYR A 297 -2.87 -9.59 -13.58
N ASN A 298 -1.99 -10.36 -14.22
CA ASN A 298 -0.65 -9.92 -14.64
C ASN A 298 -0.58 -9.00 -15.85
N ASN A 299 -1.65 -8.93 -16.64
CA ASN A 299 -1.80 -7.98 -17.74
C ASN A 299 -2.44 -6.65 -17.32
N LEU A 300 -2.81 -6.50 -16.05
CA LEU A 300 -3.28 -5.24 -15.49
C LEU A 300 -2.08 -4.36 -15.12
N PRO A 301 -2.27 -3.03 -15.04
CA PRO A 301 -1.21 -2.10 -14.65
C PRO A 301 -0.47 -2.51 -13.37
N PHE A 302 0.81 -2.11 -13.24
CA PHE A 302 1.56 -2.24 -11.99
C PHE A 302 1.55 -3.66 -11.38
N TYR A 303 1.59 -4.69 -12.23
CA TYR A 303 1.58 -6.09 -11.78
C TYR A 303 2.69 -6.36 -10.77
N ARG A 304 2.31 -6.94 -9.62
CA ARG A 304 3.20 -7.26 -8.47
C ARG A 304 3.79 -6.05 -7.75
N ASP A 305 3.11 -4.91 -7.76
CA ASP A 305 3.50 -3.73 -6.97
C ASP A 305 2.89 -3.74 -5.54
N GLY A 306 2.70 -4.93 -4.95
CA GLY A 306 2.18 -5.12 -3.59
C GLY A 306 3.23 -5.68 -2.62
N LEU A 307 3.01 -5.60 -1.31
CA LEU A 307 4.00 -6.10 -0.33
C LEU A 307 4.28 -7.61 -0.46
N MET A 308 3.32 -8.38 -0.98
CA MET A 308 3.44 -9.80 -1.34
C MET A 308 2.55 -10.13 -2.55
N THR A 309 2.61 -11.37 -3.06
CA THR A 309 1.88 -11.80 -4.26
C THR A 309 0.95 -12.97 -3.98
N ALA A 310 -0.32 -12.86 -4.36
CA ALA A 310 -1.35 -13.89 -4.27
C ALA A 310 -2.35 -13.77 -5.45
N VAL A 311 -1.92 -14.21 -6.63
CA VAL A 311 -2.65 -14.02 -7.91
C VAL A 311 -3.28 -15.30 -8.47
N GLU A 312 -3.24 -16.39 -7.72
CA GLU A 312 -3.66 -17.72 -8.16
C GLU A 312 -4.57 -18.42 -7.13
N PRO A 313 -5.79 -17.92 -6.89
CA PRO A 313 -6.74 -18.58 -5.98
C PRO A 313 -7.08 -20.00 -6.41
N TRP A 314 -7.03 -20.31 -7.72
CA TRP A 314 -7.29 -21.65 -8.25
C TRP A 314 -6.20 -22.69 -7.90
N SER A 315 -4.96 -22.26 -7.65
CA SER A 315 -3.86 -23.16 -7.23
C SER A 315 -3.60 -23.08 -5.73
N GLY A 316 -3.95 -21.96 -5.09
CA GLY A 316 -3.56 -21.63 -3.73
C GLY A 316 -2.12 -21.14 -3.62
N ASN A 317 -1.37 -21.00 -4.71
CA ASN A 317 -0.01 -20.48 -4.70
C ASN A 317 0.01 -19.02 -4.22
N TYR A 318 0.94 -18.69 -3.35
CA TYR A 318 1.26 -17.31 -2.97
C TYR A 318 2.75 -17.21 -2.68
N ILE A 319 3.30 -16.01 -2.75
CA ILE A 319 4.73 -15.74 -2.57
C ILE A 319 4.89 -14.69 -1.47
N ILE A 320 5.66 -15.03 -0.44
CA ILE A 320 6.07 -14.08 0.59
C ILE A 320 7.30 -13.35 0.08
N GLU A 321 7.12 -12.08 -0.27
CA GLU A 321 8.14 -11.28 -0.93
C GLU A 321 8.99 -10.49 0.07
N SER A 322 10.11 -9.94 -0.42
CA SER A 322 11.05 -9.19 0.42
C SER A 322 10.43 -8.03 1.21
N PRO A 323 9.45 -7.24 0.69
CA PRO A 323 8.87 -6.12 1.43
C PRO A 323 8.17 -6.52 2.74
N ILE A 324 7.62 -7.74 2.85
CA ILE A 324 7.01 -8.25 4.10
C ILE A 324 8.02 -8.21 5.24
N TRP A 325 9.22 -8.73 4.99
CA TRP A 325 10.27 -8.84 6.00
C TRP A 325 10.94 -7.50 6.27
N LEU A 326 11.03 -6.65 5.26
CA LEU A 326 11.59 -5.30 5.42
C LEU A 326 10.63 -4.36 6.15
N ALA A 327 9.31 -4.55 6.02
CA ALA A 327 8.33 -3.89 6.89
C ALA A 327 8.47 -4.34 8.36
N ALA A 328 8.69 -5.65 8.58
CA ALA A 328 8.79 -6.26 9.91
C ALA A 328 9.91 -5.66 10.79
N HIS A 329 10.99 -5.16 10.16
CA HIS A 329 12.07 -4.44 10.84
C HIS A 329 11.59 -3.18 11.58
N THR A 330 10.47 -2.59 11.16
CA THR A 330 9.84 -1.45 11.83
C THR A 330 8.63 -1.90 12.63
N THR A 331 7.71 -2.63 12.02
CA THR A 331 6.37 -2.87 12.58
C THR A 331 6.35 -3.83 13.76
N GLN A 332 7.25 -4.80 13.84
CA GLN A 332 7.28 -5.70 14.99
C GLN A 332 7.88 -5.06 16.25
N PHE A 333 8.50 -3.88 16.12
CA PHE A 333 9.30 -3.25 17.18
C PHE A 333 8.92 -1.81 17.46
N THR A 334 7.81 -1.33 16.89
CA THR A 334 7.25 0.00 17.13
C THR A 334 5.74 -0.10 17.14
N GLU A 335 5.07 0.81 17.84
CA GLU A 335 3.60 0.90 17.81
C GLU A 335 3.17 2.35 17.59
N ILE A 336 1.95 2.55 17.08
CA ILE A 336 1.36 3.89 16.98
C ILE A 336 1.34 4.55 18.37
N GLY A 337 1.85 5.77 18.46
CA GLY A 337 1.98 6.51 19.72
C GLY A 337 3.40 6.52 20.29
N TRP A 338 4.30 5.65 19.81
CA TRP A 338 5.74 5.79 20.06
C TRP A 338 6.24 7.14 19.55
N LYS A 339 7.38 7.61 20.06
CA LYS A 339 8.00 8.85 19.58
C LYS A 339 9.35 8.58 18.98
N TYR A 340 9.63 9.20 17.85
CA TYR A 340 11.00 9.28 17.37
C TYR A 340 11.86 10.05 18.37
N LEU A 341 13.13 9.67 18.48
CA LEU A 341 14.13 10.55 19.07
C LEU A 341 14.34 11.79 18.18
N ARG A 342 14.97 12.81 18.73
CA ARG A 342 15.22 14.06 18.00
C ARG A 342 16.26 13.84 16.89
N HIS A 343 16.09 14.53 15.76
CA HIS A 343 17.13 14.60 14.71
C HIS A 343 18.49 15.01 15.29
N GLY A 344 19.53 14.27 14.93
CA GLY A 344 20.89 14.42 15.48
C GLY A 344 21.13 13.74 16.84
N ALA A 345 20.09 13.22 17.49
CA ALA A 345 20.16 12.50 18.77
C ALA A 345 19.40 11.16 18.71
N GLY A 346 19.41 10.52 17.53
CA GLY A 346 18.78 9.22 17.28
C GLY A 346 18.13 9.09 15.91
N VAL A 347 18.07 10.18 15.13
CA VAL A 347 17.55 10.18 13.76
C VAL A 347 18.53 10.92 12.85
N GLY A 348 18.95 10.31 11.75
CA GLY A 348 19.95 10.90 10.86
C GLY A 348 20.37 10.04 9.67
N LYS A 349 21.41 10.52 8.96
CA LYS A 349 22.11 9.81 7.89
C LYS A 349 23.43 9.25 8.41
N LEU A 350 23.86 8.14 7.83
CA LEU A 350 25.19 7.58 8.07
C LEU A 350 26.23 8.29 7.18
N ASP A 351 27.49 8.31 7.62
CA ASP A 351 28.57 9.10 7.01
C ASP A 351 28.94 8.57 5.62
N ASP A 352 28.99 7.24 5.47
CA ASP A 352 29.30 6.55 4.22
C ASP A 352 28.04 6.01 3.51
N GLY A 353 26.88 6.64 3.76
CA GLY A 353 25.59 6.34 3.11
C GLY A 353 24.70 5.38 3.91
N GLY A 354 23.39 5.55 3.74
CA GLY A 354 22.37 4.91 4.58
C GLY A 354 21.75 5.86 5.61
N SER A 355 20.87 5.35 6.45
CA SER A 355 20.18 6.14 7.48
C SER A 355 19.82 5.33 8.71
N TYR A 356 19.55 6.04 9.80
CA TYR A 356 19.10 5.46 11.06
C TYR A 356 17.96 6.27 11.67
N VAL A 357 17.04 5.56 12.31
CA VAL A 357 15.99 6.13 13.15
C VAL A 357 15.90 5.39 14.46
N ALA A 358 15.54 6.10 15.53
CA ALA A 358 15.30 5.51 16.83
C ALA A 358 13.97 6.01 17.40
N LEU A 359 13.23 5.08 18.01
CA LEU A 359 11.93 5.33 18.60
C LEU A 359 11.91 4.81 20.05
N ILE A 360 11.18 5.54 20.89
CA ILE A 360 10.95 5.21 22.29
C ILE A 360 9.47 4.93 22.55
N SER A 361 9.19 3.93 23.37
CA SER A 361 7.82 3.60 23.80
C SER A 361 7.18 4.74 24.62
N PRO A 362 5.84 4.84 24.66
CA PRO A 362 5.14 5.88 25.43
C PRO A 362 5.45 5.90 26.94
N ASP A 363 5.85 4.77 27.50
CA ASP A 363 6.25 4.63 28.91
C ASP A 363 7.76 4.82 29.15
N ASN A 364 8.50 5.18 28.10
CA ASN A 364 9.94 5.45 28.07
C ASN A 364 10.82 4.25 28.47
N LYS A 365 10.34 3.02 28.32
CA LYS A 365 11.10 1.81 28.72
C LYS A 365 11.76 1.09 27.56
N ASP A 366 11.15 1.11 26.38
CA ASP A 366 11.62 0.38 25.23
C ASP A 366 12.23 1.32 24.19
N LEU A 367 13.35 0.89 23.64
CA LEU A 367 14.10 1.57 22.59
C LEU A 367 14.20 0.64 21.39
N THR A 368 13.90 1.18 20.22
CA THR A 368 14.11 0.51 18.93
C THR A 368 14.93 1.42 18.02
N ILE A 369 16.03 0.92 17.48
CA ILE A 369 16.90 1.59 16.50
C ILE A 369 16.84 0.77 15.21
N ILE A 370 16.60 1.43 14.08
CA ILE A 370 16.50 0.81 12.75
C ILE A 370 17.53 1.47 11.85
N ILE A 371 18.44 0.67 11.29
CA ILE A 371 19.56 1.14 10.45
C ILE A 371 19.42 0.48 9.08
N GLU A 372 19.48 1.27 8.01
CA GLU A 372 19.44 0.78 6.63
C GLU A 372 20.59 1.36 5.79
N THR A 373 21.17 0.55 4.91
CA THR A 373 22.32 0.88 4.06
C THR A 373 22.08 0.52 2.60
N PHE A 374 20.86 0.72 2.10
CA PHE A 374 20.51 0.33 0.73
C PHE A 374 21.20 1.21 -0.31
N SER A 375 21.91 0.57 -1.22
CA SER A 375 22.54 1.21 -2.37
C SER A 375 21.50 1.79 -3.33
N HIS A 376 21.93 2.76 -4.12
CA HIS A 376 21.06 3.41 -5.10
C HIS A 376 20.44 2.41 -6.08
N ASP A 377 21.26 1.55 -6.69
CA ASP A 377 20.83 0.67 -7.79
C ASP A 377 19.93 -0.48 -7.31
N HIS A 378 19.93 -0.77 -6.01
CA HIS A 378 19.14 -1.82 -5.40
C HIS A 378 17.98 -1.30 -4.52
N SER A 379 17.63 -0.01 -4.65
CA SER A 379 16.51 0.57 -3.90
C SER A 379 15.74 1.62 -4.70
N LEU A 380 15.72 1.48 -6.02
CA LEU A 380 14.92 2.34 -6.88
C LEU A 380 13.44 2.07 -6.64
N CYS A 381 12.71 3.12 -6.28
CA CYS A 381 11.26 3.12 -6.37
C CYS A 381 10.83 3.58 -7.77
N ILE A 382 9.62 3.24 -8.20
CA ILE A 382 9.09 3.74 -9.48
C ILE A 382 8.96 5.27 -9.50
N ARG A 383 8.71 5.88 -8.33
CA ARG A 383 8.45 7.32 -8.16
C ARG A 383 9.04 7.84 -6.85
N PRO A 384 9.59 9.07 -6.85
CA PRO A 384 10.12 9.79 -8.01
C PRO A 384 11.45 9.17 -8.48
N ALA A 385 12.05 9.73 -9.52
CA ALA A 385 13.43 9.40 -9.89
C ALA A 385 14.39 9.68 -8.72
N LEU A 386 15.22 8.70 -8.37
CA LEU A 386 16.17 8.79 -7.26
C LEU A 386 17.51 9.37 -7.76
N PRO A 387 18.02 10.46 -7.17
CA PRO A 387 19.36 10.94 -7.49
C PRO A 387 20.43 9.93 -7.07
N LYS A 388 21.49 9.79 -7.88
CA LYS A 388 22.61 8.89 -7.58
C LYS A 388 23.27 9.23 -6.23
N TYR A 389 23.53 8.20 -5.43
CA TYR A 389 24.32 8.27 -4.21
C TYR A 389 25.17 7.00 -4.06
N THR A 390 26.14 7.03 -3.16
CA THR A 390 27.04 5.89 -2.87
C THR A 390 26.81 5.43 -1.44
N VAL A 391 26.88 4.12 -1.23
CA VAL A 391 26.92 3.50 0.09
C VAL A 391 28.18 2.64 0.15
N LYS A 392 28.86 2.64 1.30
CA LYS A 392 30.00 1.76 1.57
C LYS A 392 29.83 1.05 2.90
N ASP A 393 30.55 -0.05 3.02
CA ASP A 393 30.77 -0.72 4.29
C ASP A 393 31.39 0.25 5.29
N GLN A 394 30.84 0.30 6.49
CA GLN A 394 31.27 1.25 7.51
C GLN A 394 31.06 0.69 8.92
N GLN A 395 31.83 1.23 9.87
CA GLN A 395 31.70 0.89 11.28
C GLN A 395 30.87 1.97 11.99
N VAL A 396 29.79 1.54 12.63
CA VAL A 396 28.82 2.39 13.32
C VAL A 396 28.99 2.17 14.82
N THR A 397 29.39 3.21 15.54
CA THR A 397 29.44 3.22 17.01
C THR A 397 28.19 3.89 17.56
N ILE A 398 27.42 3.12 18.31
CA ILE A 398 26.17 3.52 18.97
C ILE A 398 26.52 4.02 20.36
N ASN A 399 26.15 5.27 20.67
CA ASN A 399 26.32 5.86 21.99
C ASN A 399 24.96 6.15 22.63
N LEU A 400 24.59 5.34 23.63
CA LEU A 400 23.33 5.43 24.37
C LEU A 400 23.49 6.38 25.56
N LYS A 401 22.69 7.45 25.58
CA LYS A 401 22.65 8.46 26.65
C LYS A 401 21.26 8.55 27.27
N GLY A 402 21.09 9.48 28.21
CA GLY A 402 19.83 9.70 28.89
C GLY A 402 19.32 8.44 29.58
N ASN A 403 18.05 8.10 29.38
CA ASN A 403 17.43 6.91 29.98
C ASN A 403 17.99 5.59 29.41
N PHE A 404 18.67 5.63 28.26
CA PHE A 404 19.20 4.45 27.58
C PHE A 404 20.60 4.06 28.06
N ALA A 405 21.31 4.91 28.81
CA ALA A 405 22.69 4.70 29.23
C ALA A 405 22.92 3.40 30.05
N ASN A 406 21.85 2.88 30.67
CA ASN A 406 21.90 1.66 31.46
C ASN A 406 21.54 0.39 30.69
N ILE A 407 21.12 0.49 29.42
CA ILE A 407 20.89 -0.67 28.56
C ILE A 407 22.21 -1.44 28.43
N LYS A 408 22.14 -2.76 28.63
CA LYS A 408 23.30 -3.67 28.58
C LYS A 408 23.31 -4.58 27.37
N GLU A 409 22.16 -4.71 26.71
CA GLU A 409 21.95 -5.66 25.63
C GLU A 409 20.82 -5.14 24.73
N LEU A 410 21.01 -5.24 23.42
CA LEU A 410 19.99 -5.03 22.41
C LEU A 410 19.79 -6.31 21.61
N GLN A 411 18.54 -6.74 21.42
CA GLN A 411 18.20 -7.79 20.47
C GLN A 411 18.49 -7.29 19.05
N VAL A 412 18.98 -8.17 18.19
CA VAL A 412 19.41 -7.82 16.82
C VAL A 412 18.61 -8.63 15.82
N TRP A 413 17.92 -7.94 14.92
CA TRP A 413 17.25 -8.52 13.74
C TRP A 413 17.93 -8.04 12.48
N TYR A 414 18.11 -8.93 11.50
CA TYR A 414 18.92 -8.68 10.32
C TYR A 414 18.28 -9.20 9.04
N SER A 415 18.38 -8.38 7.98
CA SER A 415 18.13 -8.81 6.60
C SER A 415 19.21 -8.30 5.64
N LYS A 416 19.45 -9.10 4.60
CA LYS A 416 20.31 -8.82 3.44
C LYS A 416 19.70 -9.46 2.20
N PRO A 417 19.01 -8.70 1.34
CA PRO A 417 18.60 -9.18 0.05
C PRO A 417 19.81 -9.48 -0.85
N SER A 418 19.66 -10.45 -1.74
CA SER A 418 20.67 -10.80 -2.75
C SER A 418 20.27 -10.32 -4.14
N TYR A 419 21.24 -9.92 -4.95
CA TYR A 419 21.04 -9.42 -6.33
C TYR A 419 21.84 -10.21 -7.37
N ASP A 420 22.54 -11.27 -6.95
CA ASP A 420 23.44 -12.09 -7.78
C ASP A 420 23.02 -13.57 -7.86
N ASN A 421 21.72 -13.84 -7.71
CA ASN A 421 21.12 -15.19 -7.62
C ASN A 421 21.57 -16.02 -6.41
N SER A 422 22.34 -15.46 -5.46
CA SER A 422 22.55 -16.10 -4.16
C SER A 422 21.30 -16.01 -3.28
N THR A 423 21.28 -16.79 -2.19
CA THR A 423 20.11 -16.83 -1.30
C THR A 423 20.05 -15.56 -0.44
N SER A 424 18.95 -14.81 -0.54
CA SER A 424 18.66 -13.70 0.37
C SER A 424 18.52 -14.17 1.82
N THR A 425 18.94 -13.33 2.75
CA THR A 425 18.70 -13.51 4.19
C THR A 425 17.64 -12.53 4.64
N PHE A 426 16.53 -13.01 5.20
CA PHE A 426 15.45 -12.13 5.65
C PHE A 426 15.08 -12.39 7.10
N PHE A 427 15.03 -11.32 7.87
CA PHE A 427 14.46 -11.21 9.22
C PHE A 427 14.93 -12.30 10.17
N ILE A 428 16.24 -12.53 10.23
CA ILE A 428 16.83 -13.50 11.15
C ILE A 428 17.26 -12.81 12.43
N GLN A 429 17.00 -13.44 13.57
CA GLN A 429 17.51 -12.99 14.85
C GLN A 429 18.98 -13.38 14.97
N GLN A 430 19.82 -12.39 15.23
CA GLN A 430 21.25 -12.55 15.48
C GLN A 430 21.53 -12.64 16.98
N LYS A 431 22.80 -12.89 17.33
CA LYS A 431 23.23 -12.77 18.72
C LYS A 431 22.97 -11.34 19.22
N PRO A 432 22.49 -11.16 20.46
CA PRO A 432 22.30 -9.84 21.03
C PRO A 432 23.59 -9.02 21.02
N LEU A 433 23.44 -7.72 20.76
CA LEU A 433 24.53 -6.75 20.78
C LEU A 433 24.74 -6.30 22.23
N MET A 434 25.92 -6.60 22.79
CA MET A 434 26.29 -6.19 24.13
C MET A 434 26.68 -4.71 24.14
N VAL A 435 26.19 -3.99 25.15
CA VAL A 435 26.46 -2.56 25.35
C VAL A 435 27.34 -2.38 26.57
N GLU A 436 28.55 -1.86 26.38
CA GLU A 436 29.53 -1.61 27.43
C GLU A 436 29.70 -0.10 27.63
N ASN A 437 29.53 0.38 28.86
CA ASN A 437 29.61 1.81 29.19
C ASN A 437 28.68 2.72 28.35
N GLY A 438 27.54 2.18 27.91
CA GLY A 438 26.59 2.90 27.04
C GLY A 438 27.00 2.90 25.56
N GLU A 439 28.03 2.14 25.18
CA GLU A 439 28.54 2.08 23.82
C GLU A 439 28.43 0.66 23.24
N ALA A 440 28.15 0.57 21.95
CA ALA A 440 28.26 -0.66 21.18
C ALA A 440 28.67 -0.36 19.74
N THR A 441 29.40 -1.27 19.10
CA THR A 441 29.86 -1.10 17.71
C THR A 441 29.31 -2.20 16.83
N LEU A 442 28.83 -1.81 15.64
CA LEU A 442 28.35 -2.69 14.60
C LEU A 442 29.07 -2.38 13.29
N THR A 443 29.46 -3.40 12.54
CA THR A 443 29.85 -3.22 11.13
C THR A 443 28.62 -3.43 10.27
N VAL A 444 28.29 -2.46 9.42
CA VAL A 444 27.17 -2.52 8.48
C VAL A 444 27.73 -2.51 7.07
N HIS A 445 27.23 -3.40 6.22
CA HIS A 445 27.62 -3.50 4.82
C HIS A 445 26.54 -2.91 3.91
N VAL A 446 26.86 -2.75 2.64
CA VAL A 446 25.90 -2.31 1.61
C VAL A 446 24.71 -3.29 1.50
N ASP A 447 23.52 -2.73 1.32
CA ASP A 447 22.23 -3.44 1.15
C ASP A 447 21.80 -4.29 2.36
N GLU A 448 22.00 -3.75 3.56
CA GLU A 448 21.60 -4.40 4.80
C GLU A 448 20.59 -3.55 5.59
N ILE A 449 19.81 -4.23 6.42
CA ILE A 449 18.98 -3.59 7.43
C ILE A 449 19.12 -4.30 8.77
N TYR A 450 19.23 -3.50 9.82
CA TYR A 450 19.32 -3.96 11.20
C TYR A 450 18.23 -3.31 12.03
N THR A 451 17.59 -4.10 12.89
CA THR A 451 16.79 -3.57 14.00
C THR A 451 17.44 -3.97 15.31
N LEU A 452 17.80 -2.97 16.12
CA LEU A 452 18.37 -3.13 17.45
C LEU A 452 17.32 -2.67 18.45
N THR A 453 16.86 -3.56 19.33
CA THR A 453 15.72 -3.25 20.21
C THR A 453 15.85 -3.87 21.59
N THR A 454 15.23 -3.25 22.60
CA THR A 454 15.05 -3.87 23.92
C THR A 454 13.96 -4.94 23.93
N LEU A 455 13.06 -4.91 22.95
CA LEU A 455 11.94 -5.83 22.83
C LEU A 455 12.42 -7.24 22.50
N LYS A 456 11.79 -8.25 23.14
CA LYS A 456 12.08 -9.67 22.93
C LYS A 456 10.95 -10.41 22.22
N THR A 457 10.02 -9.67 21.62
CA THR A 457 8.76 -10.18 21.04
C THR A 457 8.84 -10.52 19.57
N GLY A 458 9.88 -10.06 18.87
CA GLY A 458 10.05 -10.27 17.44
C GLY A 458 10.02 -11.75 17.07
N SER A 459 9.42 -12.05 15.92
CA SER A 459 9.30 -13.41 15.41
C SER A 459 9.18 -13.41 13.90
N LYS A 460 9.93 -14.32 13.26
CA LYS A 460 9.78 -14.61 11.84
C LYS A 460 8.72 -15.70 11.67
N GLY A 461 7.50 -15.28 11.35
CA GLY A 461 6.39 -16.19 11.07
C GLY A 461 6.71 -17.15 9.95
N ASP A 462 6.31 -18.41 10.11
CA ASP A 462 6.59 -19.45 9.13
C ASP A 462 5.39 -20.38 8.97
N TYR A 463 5.11 -20.72 7.72
CA TYR A 463 4.11 -21.70 7.31
C TYR A 463 4.78 -22.66 6.32
N PRO A 464 4.21 -23.86 6.11
CA PRO A 464 4.65 -24.73 5.01
C PRO A 464 4.66 -23.99 3.67
N ALA A 465 5.50 -24.44 2.75
CA ALA A 465 5.56 -23.88 1.41
C ALA A 465 4.16 -23.89 0.76
N SER A 466 3.83 -22.79 0.09
CA SER A 466 2.57 -22.68 -0.66
C SER A 466 2.52 -23.73 -1.77
N PRO A 467 1.32 -24.13 -2.22
CA PRO A 467 1.14 -24.98 -3.39
C PRO A 467 1.92 -24.46 -4.60
N SER A 468 2.35 -25.36 -5.50
CA SER A 468 3.02 -24.95 -6.74
C SER A 468 2.07 -24.12 -7.62
N SER A 469 2.60 -23.07 -8.26
CA SER A 469 1.87 -22.28 -9.25
C SER A 469 1.26 -23.17 -10.34
N GLN A 470 0.05 -22.82 -10.78
CA GLN A 470 -0.67 -23.46 -11.89
C GLN A 470 -1.35 -22.40 -12.76
N PRO A 471 -1.46 -22.62 -14.08
CA PRO A 471 -2.20 -21.71 -14.95
C PRO A 471 -3.69 -21.69 -14.59
N PHE A 472 -4.40 -20.65 -15.06
CA PHE A 472 -5.85 -20.57 -14.89
C PHE A 472 -6.52 -21.83 -15.52
N PRO A 473 -7.50 -22.46 -14.84
CA PRO A 473 -8.06 -23.73 -15.29
C PRO A 473 -8.81 -23.61 -16.62
N LEU A 474 -8.60 -24.61 -17.50
CA LEU A 474 -9.47 -24.91 -18.64
C LEU A 474 -9.86 -26.39 -18.61
N PRO A 475 -11.16 -26.74 -18.76
CA PRO A 475 -12.30 -25.82 -18.91
C PRO A 475 -12.65 -25.08 -17.59
N TYR A 476 -13.26 -23.91 -17.72
CA TYR A 476 -13.85 -23.13 -16.62
C TYR A 476 -15.33 -22.85 -16.91
N SER A 477 -16.16 -22.97 -15.89
CA SER A 477 -17.59 -22.61 -15.94
C SER A 477 -18.02 -22.07 -14.59
N ASP A 478 -18.94 -21.10 -14.59
CA ASP A 478 -19.55 -20.55 -13.39
C ASP A 478 -21.05 -20.33 -13.67
N ASP A 479 -21.90 -21.00 -12.91
CA ASP A 479 -23.37 -20.87 -12.97
C ASP A 479 -23.91 -19.89 -11.93
N PHE A 480 -23.01 -19.29 -11.13
CA PHE A 480 -23.29 -18.32 -10.08
C PHE A 480 -24.15 -18.83 -8.91
N GLU A 481 -24.49 -20.12 -8.86
CA GLU A 481 -25.36 -20.67 -7.82
C GLU A 481 -24.68 -20.75 -6.44
N SER A 482 -23.35 -20.76 -6.40
CA SER A 482 -22.57 -20.85 -5.15
C SER A 482 -22.38 -19.52 -4.42
N TYR A 483 -22.84 -18.41 -4.97
CA TYR A 483 -22.60 -17.07 -4.45
C TYR A 483 -23.72 -16.61 -3.54
N ASN A 484 -23.39 -15.70 -2.62
CA ASN A 484 -24.40 -14.95 -1.90
C ASN A 484 -24.98 -13.84 -2.76
N TRP A 485 -26.18 -13.39 -2.40
CA TRP A 485 -26.81 -12.25 -3.06
C TRP A 485 -25.93 -11.00 -2.89
N HIS A 486 -25.83 -10.17 -3.94
CA HIS A 486 -24.96 -8.98 -4.01
C HIS A 486 -23.46 -9.24 -3.98
N GLN A 487 -23.03 -10.50 -3.96
CA GLN A 487 -21.61 -10.82 -4.04
C GLN A 487 -21.08 -10.56 -5.45
N GLU A 488 -19.85 -10.05 -5.54
CA GLU A 488 -19.13 -9.96 -6.81
C GLU A 488 -18.56 -11.33 -7.21
N PRO A 489 -18.66 -11.77 -8.48
CA PRO A 489 -18.13 -13.07 -8.91
C PRO A 489 -16.62 -13.18 -8.73
N ASN A 490 -16.13 -14.31 -8.25
CA ASN A 490 -14.79 -14.40 -7.65
C ASN A 490 -13.63 -14.10 -8.62
N ASN A 491 -13.63 -14.73 -9.79
CA ASN A 491 -12.54 -14.58 -10.78
C ASN A 491 -12.81 -13.49 -11.82
N LEU A 492 -14.01 -12.92 -11.83
CA LEU A 492 -14.41 -11.92 -12.81
C LEU A 492 -13.98 -10.53 -12.31
N ALA A 493 -12.93 -9.96 -12.89
CA ALA A 493 -12.37 -8.68 -12.51
C ALA A 493 -13.00 -7.55 -13.33
N GLN A 494 -13.92 -6.83 -12.71
CA GLN A 494 -14.61 -5.68 -13.32
C GLN A 494 -13.62 -4.54 -13.62
N GLN A 495 -13.64 -4.09 -14.87
CA GLN A 495 -12.75 -3.04 -15.40
C GLN A 495 -13.48 -1.72 -15.62
N THR A 496 -14.78 -1.79 -15.90
CA THR A 496 -15.73 -0.66 -15.92
C THR A 496 -17.12 -1.19 -15.59
N GLY A 497 -17.92 -0.42 -14.84
CA GLY A 497 -19.21 -0.89 -14.30
C GLY A 497 -19.04 -1.63 -12.97
N SER A 498 -20.13 -2.16 -12.44
CA SER A 498 -20.12 -2.97 -11.21
C SER A 498 -21.06 -4.16 -11.39
N TYR A 499 -20.58 -5.36 -11.07
CA TYR A 499 -21.26 -6.63 -11.35
C TYR A 499 -21.54 -7.40 -10.06
N GLU A 500 -22.80 -7.75 -9.85
CA GLU A 500 -23.27 -8.41 -8.64
C GLU A 500 -24.15 -9.61 -8.96
N VAL A 501 -24.15 -10.59 -8.06
CA VAL A 501 -25.03 -11.76 -8.17
C VAL A 501 -26.44 -11.43 -7.69
N PHE A 502 -27.44 -11.80 -8.52
CA PHE A 502 -28.87 -11.66 -8.25
C PHE A 502 -29.63 -12.96 -8.53
N ASN A 503 -30.78 -13.13 -7.88
CA ASN A 503 -31.78 -14.07 -8.39
C ASN A 503 -32.43 -13.48 -9.65
N ALA A 504 -32.50 -14.27 -10.73
CA ALA A 504 -33.13 -13.86 -11.98
C ALA A 504 -34.64 -13.57 -11.82
N ASN A 505 -35.26 -14.15 -10.79
CA ASN A 505 -36.70 -14.10 -10.51
C ASN A 505 -37.55 -14.63 -11.68
N ASP A 506 -37.03 -15.61 -12.43
CA ASP A 506 -37.76 -16.33 -13.47
C ASP A 506 -37.68 -17.86 -13.24
N SER A 507 -38.50 -18.62 -13.96
CA SER A 507 -38.61 -20.08 -13.75
C SER A 507 -37.51 -20.91 -14.43
N THR A 508 -36.60 -20.26 -15.16
CA THR A 508 -35.60 -20.88 -16.03
C THR A 508 -34.16 -20.66 -15.57
N HIS A 509 -33.89 -19.53 -14.92
CA HIS A 509 -32.56 -19.16 -14.41
C HIS A 509 -32.63 -18.98 -12.89
N GLY A 510 -31.63 -19.50 -12.17
CA GLY A 510 -31.50 -19.31 -10.72
C GLY A 510 -30.76 -18.01 -10.40
N GLN A 511 -29.48 -18.11 -10.08
CA GLN A 511 -28.60 -16.97 -9.86
C GLN A 511 -27.97 -16.48 -11.18
N ILE A 512 -27.85 -15.16 -11.32
CA ILE A 512 -27.27 -14.47 -12.47
C ILE A 512 -26.33 -13.38 -12.01
N ILE A 513 -25.43 -12.93 -12.90
CA ILE A 513 -24.66 -11.70 -12.69
C ILE A 513 -25.35 -10.53 -13.39
N ARG A 514 -25.40 -9.37 -12.73
CA ARG A 514 -26.03 -8.15 -13.26
C ARG A 514 -25.08 -6.96 -13.14
N GLN A 515 -24.96 -6.20 -14.22
CA GLN A 515 -24.30 -4.89 -14.25
C GLN A 515 -25.24 -3.85 -13.61
N LEU A 516 -24.79 -3.12 -12.57
CA LEU A 516 -25.64 -2.23 -11.75
C LEU A 516 -25.45 -0.73 -11.98
N VAL A 517 -24.36 -0.32 -12.60
CA VAL A 517 -24.04 1.09 -12.88
C VAL A 517 -24.91 1.59 -14.01
N LEU A 518 -25.80 2.54 -13.69
CA LEU A 518 -26.75 3.14 -14.63
C LEU A 518 -26.19 4.42 -15.27
N ASP A 519 -25.60 5.27 -14.44
CA ASP A 519 -25.02 6.54 -14.85
C ASP A 519 -23.49 6.44 -14.86
N GLN A 520 -22.84 7.15 -15.79
CA GLN A 520 -21.39 7.26 -15.78
C GLN A 520 -20.93 7.80 -14.42
N PRO A 521 -20.05 7.09 -13.69
CA PRO A 521 -19.59 7.55 -12.38
C PRO A 521 -18.78 8.83 -12.51
N VAL A 522 -18.58 9.54 -11.40
CA VAL A 522 -17.52 10.55 -11.25
C VAL A 522 -16.17 9.80 -11.24
N TYR A 523 -15.79 9.30 -12.42
CA TYR A 523 -14.64 8.43 -12.61
C TYR A 523 -13.31 9.09 -12.24
N TRP A 524 -12.39 8.27 -11.74
CA TRP A 524 -11.05 8.69 -11.43
C TRP A 524 -10.23 8.83 -12.73
N CYS A 525 -10.12 7.77 -13.55
CA CYS A 525 -9.31 7.79 -14.77
C CYS A 525 -10.12 7.55 -16.05
N GLY A 526 -9.46 7.47 -17.22
CA GLY A 526 -10.14 7.56 -18.52
C GLY A 526 -10.95 6.32 -18.96
N ALA A 527 -11.07 5.28 -18.14
CA ALA A 527 -11.64 3.98 -18.54
C ALA A 527 -13.11 4.08 -18.97
N GLU A 528 -13.90 4.92 -18.32
CA GLU A 528 -15.34 5.05 -18.51
C GLU A 528 -15.72 5.99 -19.65
N LYS A 529 -14.74 6.54 -20.40
CA LYS A 529 -14.99 7.47 -21.52
C LYS A 529 -15.98 6.93 -22.55
N LEU A 530 -16.03 5.61 -22.74
CA LEU A 530 -16.91 4.97 -23.73
C LEU A 530 -18.33 4.70 -23.22
N ASN A 531 -18.62 4.89 -21.93
CA ASN A 531 -19.89 4.49 -21.30
C ASN A 531 -20.26 3.02 -21.61
N ARG A 532 -19.27 2.13 -21.54
CA ARG A 532 -19.43 0.69 -21.69
C ARG A 532 -18.84 0.03 -20.47
N SER A 533 -19.47 -1.04 -20.01
CA SER A 533 -18.93 -1.88 -18.94
C SER A 533 -18.14 -3.04 -19.53
N LEU A 534 -17.12 -3.49 -18.80
CA LEU A 534 -16.26 -4.59 -19.16
C LEU A 534 -15.83 -5.30 -17.87
N SER A 535 -15.85 -6.62 -17.91
CA SER A 535 -15.29 -7.47 -16.87
C SER A 535 -14.44 -8.56 -17.52
N VAL A 536 -13.25 -8.82 -16.96
CA VAL A 536 -12.26 -9.75 -17.54
C VAL A 536 -12.01 -10.94 -16.62
N ILE A 537 -11.68 -12.09 -17.20
CA ILE A 537 -11.40 -13.34 -16.48
C ILE A 537 -10.43 -14.20 -17.29
N GLY A 538 -9.67 -15.05 -16.61
CA GLY A 538 -8.88 -16.10 -17.22
C GLY A 538 -7.40 -15.77 -17.27
N ASP A 539 -6.73 -16.27 -18.31
CA ASP A 539 -5.31 -16.09 -18.52
C ASP A 539 -5.08 -15.22 -19.78
N PRO A 540 -4.33 -14.10 -19.68
CA PRO A 540 -4.08 -13.24 -20.83
C PRO A 540 -3.22 -13.87 -21.93
N GLU A 541 -2.55 -14.99 -21.67
CA GLU A 541 -1.80 -15.74 -22.68
C GLU A 541 -2.70 -16.63 -23.56
N TRP A 542 -4.00 -16.72 -23.24
CA TRP A 542 -4.95 -17.49 -24.04
C TRP A 542 -5.07 -16.92 -25.46
N SER A 543 -4.89 -17.81 -26.43
CA SER A 543 -5.06 -17.53 -27.85
C SER A 543 -6.33 -18.20 -28.38
N ASP A 544 -6.36 -19.52 -28.48
CA ASP A 544 -7.50 -20.25 -29.04
C ASP A 544 -8.44 -20.73 -27.93
N ILE A 545 -9.57 -20.03 -27.78
CA ILE A 545 -10.58 -20.30 -26.75
C ILE A 545 -11.99 -20.28 -27.33
N TYR A 546 -12.88 -21.04 -26.71
CA TYR A 546 -14.33 -20.98 -26.93
C TYR A 546 -14.97 -20.32 -25.71
N ILE A 547 -15.82 -19.33 -25.95
CA ILE A 547 -16.56 -18.62 -24.90
C ILE A 547 -18.04 -18.73 -25.21
N GLU A 548 -18.81 -19.09 -24.19
CA GLU A 548 -20.26 -19.16 -24.22
C GLU A 548 -20.80 -18.49 -22.96
N ALA A 549 -21.83 -17.67 -23.14
CA ALA A 549 -22.52 -17.02 -22.03
C ALA A 549 -24.00 -16.83 -22.42
N GLU A 550 -24.90 -17.09 -21.47
CA GLU A 550 -26.30 -16.70 -21.59
C GLU A 550 -26.45 -15.26 -21.13
N THR A 551 -27.13 -14.43 -21.93
CA THR A 551 -27.26 -12.99 -21.66
C THR A 551 -28.71 -12.55 -21.72
N HIS A 552 -29.08 -11.60 -20.87
CA HIS A 552 -30.41 -11.00 -20.83
C HIS A 552 -30.31 -9.47 -20.80
N ILE A 553 -31.16 -8.79 -21.58
CA ILE A 553 -31.36 -7.34 -21.51
C ILE A 553 -32.71 -7.12 -20.86
N GLY A 554 -32.71 -6.54 -19.66
CA GLY A 554 -33.94 -6.26 -18.93
C GLY A 554 -34.82 -5.19 -19.60
N ASP A 555 -36.07 -5.07 -19.15
CA ASP A 555 -37.03 -4.10 -19.69
C ASP A 555 -36.91 -2.69 -19.06
N VAL A 556 -36.24 -2.57 -17.90
CA VAL A 556 -36.10 -1.34 -17.12
C VAL A 556 -34.63 -1.11 -16.80
N ASN A 557 -34.19 0.15 -16.87
CA ASN A 557 -32.80 0.55 -16.66
C ASN A 557 -31.84 -0.28 -17.53
N ASN A 558 -32.20 -0.41 -18.80
CA ASN A 558 -31.61 -1.37 -19.72
C ASN A 558 -30.49 -0.76 -20.57
N THR A 559 -29.68 -1.65 -21.15
CA THR A 559 -28.69 -1.33 -22.18
C THR A 559 -29.29 -1.60 -23.56
N ASP A 560 -28.76 -0.95 -24.60
CA ASP A 560 -29.13 -1.24 -26.00
C ASP A 560 -28.49 -2.53 -26.52
N GLY A 561 -27.45 -3.02 -25.86
CA GLY A 561 -26.71 -4.22 -26.29
C GLY A 561 -25.78 -4.80 -25.24
N VAL A 562 -25.36 -6.04 -25.50
CA VAL A 562 -24.43 -6.85 -24.69
C VAL A 562 -23.34 -7.42 -25.58
N PHE A 563 -22.24 -7.89 -25.00
CA PHE A 563 -21.18 -8.54 -25.75
C PHE A 563 -20.48 -9.62 -24.92
N ILE A 564 -19.87 -10.56 -25.65
CA ILE A 564 -18.78 -11.40 -25.14
C ILE A 564 -17.51 -11.06 -25.91
N ALA A 565 -16.34 -11.25 -25.29
CA ALA A 565 -15.09 -10.94 -25.95
C ALA A 565 -13.95 -11.89 -25.57
N ALA A 566 -13.00 -12.04 -26.47
CA ALA A 566 -11.80 -12.86 -26.30
C ALA A 566 -10.53 -12.04 -26.58
N ARG A 567 -9.40 -12.49 -26.04
CA ARG A 567 -8.06 -11.91 -26.29
C ARG A 567 -7.97 -10.42 -25.92
N ILE A 568 -8.60 -10.04 -24.81
CA ILE A 568 -8.58 -8.66 -24.31
C ILE A 568 -7.16 -8.32 -23.82
N ARG A 569 -6.57 -7.27 -24.38
CA ARG A 569 -5.17 -6.90 -24.06
C ARG A 569 -5.02 -5.78 -23.05
N ASN A 570 -5.93 -4.81 -23.06
CA ASN A 570 -5.85 -3.64 -22.18
C ASN A 570 -6.96 -3.70 -21.13
N GLY A 571 -6.58 -3.42 -19.88
CA GLY A 571 -7.48 -3.24 -18.75
C GLY A 571 -7.11 -1.99 -17.96
N GLY A 572 -7.58 -1.92 -16.72
CA GLY A 572 -7.31 -0.83 -15.82
C GLY A 572 -7.76 0.52 -16.37
N CYS A 573 -7.00 1.57 -16.09
CA CYS A 573 -7.27 2.92 -16.60
C CYS A 573 -7.22 3.07 -18.14
N GLN A 574 -6.74 2.07 -18.87
CA GLN A 574 -6.73 2.03 -20.33
C GLN A 574 -7.85 1.16 -20.93
N THR A 575 -8.84 0.76 -20.13
CA THR A 575 -9.97 -0.07 -20.60
C THR A 575 -10.70 0.51 -21.81
N PHE A 576 -10.75 1.84 -21.97
CA PHE A 576 -11.35 2.48 -23.15
C PHE A 576 -10.60 2.19 -24.46
N GLU A 577 -9.36 1.68 -24.37
CA GLU A 577 -8.49 1.24 -25.48
C GLU A 577 -8.45 -0.30 -25.58
N ALA A 578 -9.36 -1.02 -24.93
CA ALA A 578 -9.37 -2.48 -24.95
C ALA A 578 -9.54 -3.03 -26.37
N ASP A 579 -8.46 -3.66 -26.86
CA ASP A 579 -8.43 -4.41 -28.11
C ASP A 579 -8.63 -5.91 -27.84
N GLY A 580 -9.22 -6.62 -28.80
CA GLY A 580 -9.52 -8.04 -28.71
C GLY A 580 -10.42 -8.49 -29.86
N ILE A 581 -11.29 -9.47 -29.58
CA ILE A 581 -12.35 -9.89 -30.50
C ILE A 581 -13.66 -9.74 -29.73
N PHE A 582 -14.46 -8.74 -30.08
CA PHE A 582 -15.70 -8.43 -29.39
C PHE A 582 -16.90 -8.77 -30.27
N PHE A 583 -17.79 -9.61 -29.77
CA PHE A 583 -19.04 -9.98 -30.41
C PHE A 583 -20.21 -9.31 -29.69
N PHE A 584 -20.72 -8.24 -30.30
CA PHE A 584 -21.85 -7.45 -29.81
C PHE A 584 -23.18 -7.92 -30.40
N VAL A 585 -24.21 -7.90 -29.56
CA VAL A 585 -25.60 -8.17 -29.93
C VAL A 585 -26.47 -6.99 -29.46
N TYR A 586 -27.25 -6.42 -30.39
CA TYR A 586 -28.21 -5.34 -30.14
C TYR A 586 -29.62 -5.80 -30.54
N PRO A 587 -30.37 -6.45 -29.64
CA PRO A 587 -31.66 -7.07 -29.96
C PRO A 587 -32.69 -6.09 -30.53
N ALA A 588 -32.79 -4.88 -29.95
CA ALA A 588 -33.76 -3.87 -30.36
C ALA A 588 -33.59 -3.40 -31.83
N SER A 589 -32.35 -3.46 -32.34
CA SER A 589 -32.03 -3.07 -33.73
C SER A 589 -31.78 -4.27 -34.65
N ASN A 590 -31.93 -5.50 -34.15
CA ASN A 590 -31.58 -6.75 -34.85
C ASN A 590 -30.18 -6.70 -35.47
N LYS A 591 -29.21 -6.10 -34.75
CA LYS A 591 -27.84 -5.89 -35.22
C LYS A 591 -26.87 -6.77 -34.44
N ILE A 592 -26.02 -7.46 -35.18
CA ILE A 592 -24.86 -8.19 -34.66
C ILE A 592 -23.61 -7.48 -35.18
N VAL A 593 -22.61 -7.27 -34.32
CA VAL A 593 -21.34 -6.68 -34.75
C VAL A 593 -20.15 -7.42 -34.16
N LEU A 594 -19.17 -7.70 -35.01
CA LEU A 594 -17.86 -8.18 -34.62
C LEU A 594 -16.86 -7.03 -34.77
N SER A 595 -16.14 -6.69 -33.71
CA SER A 595 -15.08 -5.66 -33.74
C SER A 595 -13.79 -6.14 -33.10
N ARG A 596 -12.73 -5.41 -33.41
CA ARG A 596 -11.38 -5.60 -32.89
C ARG A 596 -11.12 -4.83 -31.59
N ASP A 597 -12.03 -3.93 -31.20
CA ASP A 597 -11.87 -3.08 -30.03
C ASP A 597 -13.23 -2.73 -29.40
N LEU A 598 -13.18 -2.23 -28.17
CA LEU A 598 -14.36 -1.87 -27.38
C LEU A 598 -15.08 -0.62 -27.92
N GLY A 599 -14.39 0.26 -28.66
CA GLY A 599 -14.86 1.63 -28.93
C GLY A 599 -15.39 1.91 -30.34
N THR A 600 -14.95 1.19 -31.37
CA THR A 600 -15.28 1.48 -32.77
C THR A 600 -16.55 0.76 -33.24
N PHE A 601 -17.63 1.52 -33.45
CA PHE A 601 -18.87 1.04 -34.08
C PHE A 601 -19.63 2.09 -34.86
#